data_AF-A0A2G9TTF8-F1
#
_entry.id   AF-A0A2G9TTF8-F1
#
_cell.length_a   1.000
_cell.length_b   1.000
_cell.length_c   1.000
_cell.angle_alpha   90.00
_cell.angle_beta   90.00
_cell.angle_gamma   90.00
#
_symmetry.space_group_name_H-M   'P 1'
#
loop_
_entity.id
_entity.type
_entity.pdbx_description
1 polymer ?
#
loop_
_entity_poly.entity_id
_entity_poly.type
_entity_poly.pdbx_seq_one_letter_code
_entity_poly.pdbx_strand_id
1 'polypeptide(L)'
;MQLSPRRHELLSVYMLGFGTLFLYLGYHTQSFISESIIHSVHLRDPHRISGYAGYYGQAIHYSAFAISSLFTASLQHYLASKWMLVLATVFFACTIMVKEHIWQSIRQGVRLSQTLVLKQPSDIREGLAKTSIHPNMILLTFTFLHMGLLVSFFLGIYPTTLSFTASLAKDVYIVALYSCSAGLAEVFGGVFIRPLIKMCHSYKLIVTVALHFAAVVAALALFQLSVPERATIEPTHDNALWFTPSRTLACIFGFLVGMADFTLTMARAVICQKAVPQHRIEVFSLTRIHQ
;
A
#
# COMPACT_ATOMS: atom_id res chain seq x y z
N MET A 1 -32.76 22.66 -6.90
CA MET A 1 -31.82 23.71 -7.35
C MET A 1 -30.79 23.09 -8.27
N GLN A 2 -30.78 23.45 -9.56
CA GLN A 2 -29.67 23.07 -10.46
C GLN A 2 -28.45 23.93 -10.10
N LEU A 3 -27.30 23.31 -9.89
CA LEU A 3 -26.05 24.02 -9.61
C LEU A 3 -25.49 24.57 -10.94
N SER A 4 -24.84 25.74 -10.90
CA SER A 4 -24.13 26.24 -12.08
C SER A 4 -22.88 25.38 -12.36
N PRO A 5 -22.35 25.34 -13.60
CA PRO A 5 -21.16 24.55 -13.94
C PRO A 5 -19.98 24.79 -13.00
N ARG A 6 -19.70 26.06 -12.67
CA ARG A 6 -18.65 26.45 -11.72
C ARG A 6 -18.90 25.94 -10.29
N ARG A 7 -20.17 25.84 -9.85
CA ARG A 7 -20.51 25.25 -8.55
C ARG A 7 -20.37 23.73 -8.56
N HIS A 8 -20.64 23.09 -9.71
CA HIS A 8 -20.41 21.66 -9.87
C HIS A 8 -18.93 21.31 -9.79
N GLU A 9 -18.08 22.09 -10.46
CA GLU A 9 -16.62 21.98 -10.39
C GLU A 9 -16.10 22.20 -8.96
N LEU A 10 -16.51 23.29 -8.30
CA LEU A 10 -16.11 23.58 -6.91
C LEU A 10 -16.50 22.45 -5.96
N LEU A 11 -17.72 21.92 -6.05
CA LEU A 11 -18.14 20.79 -5.23
C LEU A 11 -17.28 19.55 -5.49
N SER A 12 -16.94 19.27 -6.74
CA SER A 12 -16.07 18.15 -7.12
C SER A 12 -14.66 18.31 -6.53
N VAL A 13 -14.12 19.53 -6.56
CA VAL A 13 -12.82 19.86 -5.95
C VAL A 13 -12.86 19.65 -4.43
N TYR A 14 -13.91 20.11 -3.75
CA TYR A 14 -14.06 19.88 -2.31
C TYR A 14 -14.19 18.39 -1.97
N MET A 15 -14.96 17.63 -2.74
CA MET A 15 -15.12 16.19 -2.53
C MET A 15 -13.81 15.43 -2.80
N LEU A 16 -13.10 15.76 -3.87
CA LEU A 16 -11.79 15.18 -4.17
C LEU A 16 -10.79 15.52 -3.06
N GLY A 17 -10.74 16.77 -2.63
CA GLY A 17 -9.90 17.22 -1.53
C GLY A 17 -10.23 16.51 -0.22
N PHE A 18 -11.50 16.31 0.08
CA PHE A 18 -11.94 15.57 1.26
C PHE A 18 -11.56 14.09 1.20
N GLY A 19 -11.83 13.40 0.09
CA GLY A 19 -11.43 12.00 -0.08
C GLY A 19 -9.92 11.81 -0.01
N THR A 20 -9.17 12.70 -0.66
CA THR A 20 -7.71 12.73 -0.63
C THR A 20 -7.18 13.01 0.78
N LEU A 21 -7.83 13.91 1.51
CA LEU A 21 -7.50 14.19 2.92
C LEU A 21 -7.61 12.93 3.77
N PHE A 22 -8.69 12.15 3.65
CA PHE A 22 -8.84 10.92 4.46
C PHE A 22 -7.82 9.85 4.10
N LEU A 23 -7.52 9.69 2.82
CA LEU A 23 -6.49 8.76 2.34
C LEU A 23 -5.11 9.13 2.91
N TYR A 24 -4.71 10.39 2.79
CA TYR A 24 -3.44 10.84 3.37
C TYR A 24 -3.47 10.90 4.89
N LEU A 25 -4.62 11.16 5.53
CA LEU A 25 -4.75 11.16 6.98
C LEU A 25 -4.52 9.77 7.56
N GLY A 26 -5.09 8.72 6.96
CA GLY A 26 -4.84 7.34 7.35
C GLY A 26 -3.35 7.00 7.27
N TYR A 27 -2.75 7.28 6.12
CA TYR A 27 -1.35 7.09 5.84
C TYR A 27 -0.40 7.87 6.79
N HIS A 28 -0.67 9.16 7.01
CA HIS A 28 0.13 10.01 7.90
C HIS A 28 -0.03 9.63 9.37
N THR A 29 -1.24 9.28 9.82
CA THR A 29 -1.49 8.84 11.20
C THR A 29 -0.65 7.61 11.52
N GLN A 30 -0.59 6.64 10.61
CA GLN A 30 0.26 5.46 10.75
C GLN A 30 1.76 5.82 10.77
N SER A 31 2.17 6.78 9.95
CA SER A 31 3.55 7.28 9.91
C SER A 31 3.97 7.98 11.20
N PHE A 32 3.09 8.78 11.80
CA PHE A 32 3.36 9.46 13.07
C PHE A 32 3.37 8.50 14.26
N ILE A 33 2.44 7.54 14.32
CA ILE A 33 2.45 6.49 15.37
C ILE A 33 3.79 5.73 15.32
N SER A 34 4.27 5.44 14.11
CA SER A 34 5.54 4.76 13.89
C SER A 34 6.74 5.59 14.36
N GLU A 35 6.75 6.89 14.08
CA GLU A 35 7.79 7.83 14.55
C GLU A 35 7.88 7.85 16.07
N SER A 36 6.74 8.00 16.75
CA SER A 36 6.69 8.03 18.20
C SER A 36 7.23 6.74 18.81
N ILE A 37 6.99 5.59 18.18
CA ILE A 37 7.55 4.31 18.62
C ILE A 37 9.07 4.30 18.46
N ILE A 38 9.62 4.70 17.31
CA ILE A 38 11.08 4.74 17.07
C ILE A 38 11.77 5.69 18.06
N HIS A 39 11.22 6.89 18.23
CA HIS A 39 11.77 7.87 19.15
C HIS A 39 11.72 7.37 20.61
N SER A 40 10.63 6.70 21.01
CA SER A 40 10.53 6.09 22.35
C SER A 40 11.59 5.02 22.61
N VAL A 41 12.06 4.33 21.56
CA VAL A 41 13.15 3.37 21.67
C VAL A 41 14.47 4.11 21.85
N HIS A 42 14.73 5.16 21.07
CA HIS A 42 15.94 5.97 21.21
C HIS A 42 16.08 6.54 22.64
N LEU A 43 14.97 6.99 23.24
CA LEU A 43 14.97 7.46 24.64
C LEU A 43 15.35 6.37 25.65
N ARG A 44 15.05 5.09 25.35
CA ARG A 44 15.39 3.95 26.23
C ARG A 44 16.80 3.43 26.01
N ASP A 45 17.26 3.46 24.76
CA ASP A 45 18.58 2.98 24.34
C ASP A 45 19.14 3.89 23.23
N PRO A 46 19.82 4.99 23.60
CA PRO A 46 20.28 6.00 22.64
C PRO A 46 21.32 5.47 21.64
N HIS A 47 22.05 4.41 22.00
CA HIS A 47 23.09 3.81 21.17
C HIS A 47 22.56 2.83 20.14
N ARG A 48 21.30 2.40 20.24
CA ARG A 48 20.71 1.40 19.34
C ARG A 48 20.18 2.00 18.04
N ILE A 49 19.59 3.19 18.10
CA ILE A 49 18.96 3.80 16.93
C ILE A 49 19.05 5.32 17.01
N SER A 50 19.24 5.99 15.88
CA SER A 50 19.24 7.45 15.83
C SER A 50 17.87 8.01 16.27
N GLY A 51 17.89 9.10 17.03
CA GLY A 51 16.66 9.80 17.44
C GLY A 51 15.82 10.31 16.26
N TYR A 52 16.42 10.46 15.08
CA TYR A 52 15.75 10.88 13.85
C TYR A 52 15.59 9.74 12.82
N ALA A 53 15.84 8.49 13.22
CA ALA A 53 15.80 7.35 12.31
C ALA A 53 14.44 7.17 11.61
N GLY A 54 13.36 7.60 12.25
CA GLY A 54 12.06 7.54 11.62
C GLY A 54 11.86 8.63 10.55
N TYR A 55 12.33 9.86 10.78
CA TYR A 55 12.37 10.90 9.74
C TYR A 55 13.27 10.53 8.55
N TYR A 56 14.46 9.97 8.79
CA TYR A 56 15.32 9.46 7.70
C TYR A 56 14.64 8.38 6.89
N GLY A 57 13.93 7.48 7.59
CA GLY A 57 13.07 6.51 6.96
C GLY A 57 12.06 7.14 6.00
N GLN A 58 11.34 8.19 6.41
CA GLN A 58 10.36 8.87 5.54
C GLN A 58 10.97 9.53 4.33
N ALA A 59 12.11 10.20 4.51
CA ALA A 59 12.78 10.87 3.40
C ALA A 59 13.14 9.88 2.31
N ILE A 60 13.62 8.70 2.69
CA ILE A 60 13.98 7.66 1.73
C ILE A 60 12.73 7.01 1.14
N HIS A 61 11.67 6.76 1.92
CA HIS A 61 10.37 6.30 1.41
C HIS A 61 9.88 7.21 0.28
N TYR A 62 9.64 8.48 0.56
CA TYR A 62 9.06 9.37 -0.43
C TYR A 62 9.94 9.48 -1.67
N SER A 63 11.25 9.31 -1.53
CA SER A 63 12.19 9.24 -2.65
C SER A 63 12.03 7.96 -3.48
N ALA A 64 11.95 6.79 -2.83
CA ALA A 64 11.74 5.50 -3.50
C ALA A 64 10.36 5.43 -4.17
N PHE A 65 9.31 5.89 -3.49
CA PHE A 65 7.97 6.04 -4.04
C PHE A 65 7.96 6.98 -5.27
N ALA A 66 8.65 8.11 -5.20
CA ALA A 66 8.78 9.03 -6.33
C ALA A 66 9.49 8.38 -7.52
N ILE A 67 10.61 7.68 -7.30
CA ILE A 67 11.35 6.98 -8.36
C ILE A 67 10.50 5.87 -8.97
N SER A 68 9.87 5.03 -8.16
CA SER A 68 8.98 3.96 -8.62
C SER A 68 7.81 4.51 -9.43
N SER A 69 7.25 5.65 -9.02
CA SER A 69 6.17 6.32 -9.73
C SER A 69 6.62 6.86 -11.09
N LEU A 70 7.85 7.38 -11.20
CA LEU A 70 8.44 7.79 -12.48
C LEU A 70 8.57 6.61 -13.45
N PHE A 71 9.12 5.48 -12.98
CA PHE A 71 9.24 4.27 -13.80
C PHE A 71 7.87 3.70 -14.20
N THR A 72 6.91 3.68 -13.28
CA THR A 72 5.57 3.16 -13.57
C THR A 72 4.86 4.00 -14.63
N ALA A 73 4.97 5.32 -14.55
CA ALA A 73 4.44 6.23 -15.57
C ALA A 73 5.09 5.99 -16.95
N SER A 74 6.40 5.75 -17.01
CA SER A 74 7.07 5.39 -18.27
C SER A 74 6.64 4.03 -18.81
N LEU A 75 6.41 3.06 -17.93
CA LEU A 75 6.03 1.69 -18.30
C LEU A 75 4.60 1.60 -18.84
N GLN A 76 3.71 2.49 -18.41
CA GLN A 76 2.30 2.55 -18.84
C GLN A 76 2.13 2.76 -20.35
N HIS A 77 3.11 3.39 -21.02
CA HIS A 77 3.05 3.57 -22.47
C HIS A 77 3.26 2.25 -23.24
N TYR A 78 3.94 1.27 -22.65
CA TYR A 78 4.32 0.02 -23.31
C TYR A 78 3.50 -1.19 -22.85
N LEU A 79 3.00 -1.16 -21.61
CA LEU A 79 2.16 -2.21 -21.04
C LEU A 79 0.73 -1.68 -20.89
N ALA A 80 -0.22 -2.26 -21.64
CA ALA A 80 -1.63 -2.00 -21.41
C ALA A 80 -1.95 -2.22 -19.92
N SER A 81 -2.68 -1.30 -19.28
CA SER A 81 -2.77 -1.28 -17.81
C SER A 81 -3.35 -2.54 -17.18
N LYS A 82 -4.06 -3.35 -17.99
CA LYS A 82 -4.52 -4.70 -17.64
C LYS A 82 -3.37 -5.62 -17.20
N TRP A 83 -2.19 -5.49 -17.79
CA TRP A 83 -1.00 -6.30 -17.47
C TRP A 83 -0.25 -5.82 -16.24
N MET A 84 -0.30 -4.53 -15.91
CA MET A 84 0.35 -4.02 -14.69
C MET A 84 -0.30 -4.59 -13.42
N LEU A 85 -1.61 -4.78 -13.45
CA LEU A 85 -2.34 -5.35 -12.32
C LEU A 85 -2.10 -6.87 -12.17
N VAL A 86 -1.91 -7.58 -13.30
CA VAL A 86 -1.48 -8.99 -13.30
C VAL A 86 -0.05 -9.12 -12.78
N LEU A 87 0.85 -8.23 -13.21
CA LEU A 87 2.22 -8.18 -12.73
C LEU A 87 2.29 -7.91 -11.22
N ALA A 88 1.46 -7.00 -10.71
CA ALA A 88 1.31 -6.77 -9.27
C ALA A 88 0.89 -8.06 -8.55
N THR A 89 -0.10 -8.81 -9.05
CA THR A 89 -0.47 -10.10 -8.43
C THR A 89 0.63 -11.16 -8.48
N VAL A 90 1.47 -11.17 -9.51
CA VAL A 90 2.63 -12.08 -9.58
C VAL A 90 3.65 -11.70 -8.50
N PHE A 91 3.98 -10.42 -8.35
CA PHE A 91 4.85 -9.95 -7.26
C PHE A 91 4.27 -10.26 -5.89
N PHE A 92 2.95 -10.11 -5.72
CA PHE A 92 2.23 -10.49 -4.51
C PHE A 92 2.32 -12.01 -4.22
N ALA A 93 2.16 -12.85 -5.24
CA ALA A 93 2.32 -14.30 -5.11
C ALA A 93 3.75 -14.67 -4.69
N CYS A 94 4.76 -14.00 -5.26
CA CYS A 94 6.14 -14.11 -4.79
C CYS A 94 6.23 -13.73 -3.30
N THR A 95 5.58 -12.65 -2.88
CA THR A 95 5.54 -12.22 -1.46
C THR A 95 4.87 -13.21 -0.51
N ILE A 96 3.95 -14.04 -1.00
CA ILE A 96 3.37 -15.13 -0.21
C ILE A 96 4.39 -16.27 -0.05
N MET A 97 5.19 -16.57 -1.08
CA MET A 97 6.28 -17.55 -0.95
C MET A 97 7.34 -17.09 0.05
N VAL A 98 7.60 -15.78 0.08
CA VAL A 98 8.40 -15.12 1.11
C VAL A 98 7.85 -15.38 2.50
N LYS A 99 6.53 -15.32 2.69
CA LYS A 99 5.88 -15.59 3.99
C LYS A 99 6.21 -16.98 4.49
N GLU A 100 6.15 -18.01 3.65
CA GLU A 100 6.45 -19.39 4.09
C GLU A 100 7.92 -19.55 4.47
N HIS A 101 8.84 -18.95 3.71
CA HIS A 101 10.28 -19.01 4.02
C HIS A 101 10.67 -18.17 5.25
N ILE A 102 10.12 -16.96 5.40
CA ILE A 102 10.30 -16.10 6.57
C ILE A 102 9.64 -16.75 7.80
N TRP A 103 8.46 -17.35 7.67
CA TRP A 103 7.77 -18.02 8.78
C TRP A 103 8.54 -19.25 9.27
N GLN A 104 9.15 -20.00 8.36
CA GLN A 104 10.07 -21.09 8.70
C GLN A 104 11.35 -20.56 9.38
N SER A 105 11.96 -19.50 8.84
CA SER A 105 13.12 -18.84 9.44
C SER A 105 12.83 -18.24 10.82
N ILE A 106 11.63 -17.71 11.05
CA ILE A 106 11.18 -17.20 12.36
C ILE A 106 10.98 -18.35 13.35
N ARG A 107 10.36 -19.48 12.93
CA ARG A 107 10.20 -20.66 13.80
C ARG A 107 11.57 -21.19 14.26
N GLN A 108 12.57 -21.15 13.40
CA GLN A 108 13.95 -21.55 13.73
C GLN A 108 14.68 -20.46 14.55
N GLY A 109 14.54 -19.19 14.19
CA GLY A 109 15.19 -18.05 14.85
C GLY A 109 14.69 -17.78 16.28
N VAL A 110 13.42 -18.04 16.59
CA VAL A 110 12.89 -17.98 17.97
C VAL A 110 13.54 -19.07 18.85
N ARG A 111 13.83 -20.25 18.28
CA ARG A 111 14.57 -21.32 18.97
C ARG A 111 16.03 -20.95 19.23
N LEU A 112 16.71 -20.30 18.27
CA LEU A 112 18.10 -19.86 18.44
C LEU A 112 18.25 -18.60 19.32
N SER A 113 17.27 -17.69 19.31
CA SER A 113 17.32 -16.47 20.11
C SER A 113 17.08 -16.71 21.60
N GLN A 114 16.47 -17.84 21.98
CA GLN A 114 16.40 -18.28 23.38
C GLN A 114 17.74 -18.80 23.91
N THR A 115 18.64 -19.21 23.02
CA THR A 115 19.96 -19.78 23.37
C THR A 115 21.12 -18.80 23.21
N LEU A 116 20.96 -17.72 22.43
CA LEU A 116 22.05 -16.79 22.14
C LEU A 116 21.69 -15.35 22.52
N VAL A 117 22.26 -14.89 23.63
CA VAL A 117 22.41 -13.46 23.94
C VAL A 117 23.45 -12.91 22.96
N LEU A 118 22.98 -12.37 21.82
CA LEU A 118 23.89 -11.83 20.81
C LEU A 118 24.37 -10.43 21.20
N LYS A 119 25.69 -10.27 21.09
CA LYS A 119 26.47 -9.04 21.30
C LYS A 119 26.00 -7.95 20.32
N GLN A 120 25.58 -6.81 20.86
CA GLN A 120 25.21 -5.63 20.08
C GLN A 120 26.40 -5.16 19.20
N PRO A 121 26.17 -4.77 17.93
CA PRO A 121 27.19 -4.12 17.13
C PRO A 121 27.58 -2.77 17.76
N SER A 122 28.87 -2.44 17.75
CA SER A 122 29.41 -1.19 18.29
C SER A 122 29.14 0.04 17.41
N ASP A 123 28.72 -0.16 16.15
CA ASP A 123 28.41 0.92 15.19
C ASP A 123 27.06 0.70 14.50
N ILE A 124 26.16 1.68 14.66
CA ILE A 124 24.80 1.72 14.12
C ILE A 124 24.81 1.63 12.59
N ARG A 125 25.80 2.24 11.93
CA ARG A 125 25.89 2.26 10.45
C ARG A 125 26.20 0.88 9.90
N GLU A 126 27.08 0.15 10.57
CA GLU A 126 27.46 -1.21 10.20
C GLU A 126 26.31 -2.20 10.44
N GLY A 127 25.56 -2.03 11.54
CA GLY A 127 24.35 -2.78 11.83
C GLY A 127 23.24 -2.57 10.80
N LEU A 128 23.00 -1.33 10.38
CA LEU A 128 22.04 -1.00 9.32
C LEU A 128 22.45 -1.57 7.95
N ALA A 129 23.73 -1.46 7.58
CA ALA A 129 24.23 -2.00 6.32
C ALA A 129 24.18 -3.53 6.26
N LYS A 130 24.48 -4.22 7.37
CA LYS A 130 24.32 -5.67 7.47
C LYS A 130 22.85 -6.08 7.44
N THR A 131 21.97 -5.27 8.04
CA THR A 131 20.53 -5.54 8.04
C THR A 131 19.89 -5.28 6.67
N SER A 132 20.30 -4.27 5.91
CA SER A 132 19.76 -4.00 4.57
C SER A 132 20.09 -5.11 3.55
N ILE A 133 21.25 -5.76 3.68
CA ILE A 133 21.68 -6.88 2.83
C ILE A 133 21.13 -8.23 3.35
N HIS A 134 20.42 -8.23 4.48
CA HIS A 134 19.86 -9.46 5.04
C HIS A 134 18.88 -10.11 4.05
N PRO A 135 18.92 -11.45 3.84
CA PRO A 135 18.06 -12.13 2.87
C PRO A 135 16.58 -11.80 3.03
N ASN A 136 16.09 -11.77 4.27
CA ASN A 136 14.70 -11.39 4.58
C ASN A 136 14.35 -9.94 4.18
N MET A 137 15.32 -9.01 4.16
CA MET A 137 15.12 -7.61 3.76
C MET A 137 15.13 -7.44 2.24
N ILE A 138 16.02 -8.14 1.54
CA ILE A 138 16.01 -8.22 0.06
C ILE A 138 14.69 -8.81 -0.44
N LEU A 139 14.20 -9.83 0.27
CA LEU A 139 12.96 -10.50 -0.03
C LEU A 139 11.73 -9.59 0.22
N LEU A 140 11.87 -8.61 1.12
CA LEU A 140 10.86 -7.59 1.39
C LEU A 140 10.77 -6.55 0.26
N THR A 141 11.85 -6.33 -0.51
CA THR A 141 11.87 -5.47 -1.72
C THR A 141 10.76 -5.80 -2.70
N PHE A 142 10.42 -7.08 -2.89
CA PHE A 142 9.31 -7.48 -3.77
C PHE A 142 7.94 -7.07 -3.23
N THR A 143 7.78 -7.01 -1.89
CA THR A 143 6.55 -6.50 -1.25
C THR A 143 6.37 -5.01 -1.57
N PHE A 144 7.48 -4.27 -1.53
CA PHE A 144 7.50 -2.84 -1.77
C PHE A 144 7.28 -2.50 -3.25
N LEU A 145 7.90 -3.27 -4.15
CA LEU A 145 7.67 -3.12 -5.58
C LEU A 145 6.21 -3.42 -5.96
N HIS A 146 5.60 -4.45 -5.35
CA HIS A 146 4.15 -4.69 -5.46
C HIS A 146 3.34 -3.47 -5.00
N MET A 147 3.68 -2.89 -3.83
CA MET A 147 3.00 -1.70 -3.32
C MET A 147 3.10 -0.51 -4.28
N GLY A 148 4.30 -0.20 -4.78
CA GLY A 148 4.52 0.89 -5.72
C GLY A 148 3.65 0.74 -6.97
N LEU A 149 3.66 -0.45 -7.59
CA LEU A 149 2.83 -0.74 -8.76
C LEU A 149 1.33 -0.62 -8.45
N LEU A 150 0.89 -1.15 -7.30
CA LEU A 150 -0.50 -1.15 -6.87
C LEU A 150 -1.01 0.29 -6.63
N VAL A 151 -0.25 1.10 -5.90
CA VAL A 151 -0.60 2.50 -5.60
C VAL A 151 -0.57 3.37 -6.86
N SER A 152 0.44 3.22 -7.72
CA SER A 152 0.49 3.95 -8.99
C SER A 152 -0.69 3.63 -9.89
N PHE A 153 -1.14 2.37 -9.92
CA PHE A 153 -2.34 2.00 -10.67
C PHE A 153 -3.60 2.68 -10.11
N PHE A 154 -3.78 2.69 -8.80
CA PHE A 154 -4.99 3.24 -8.17
C PHE A 154 -5.05 4.76 -8.15
N LEU A 155 -3.92 5.44 -8.00
CA LEU A 155 -3.89 6.91 -7.95
C LEU A 155 -3.79 7.56 -9.35
N GLY A 156 -3.16 6.87 -10.31
CA GLY A 156 -2.96 7.43 -11.66
C GLY A 156 -3.89 6.81 -12.71
N ILE A 157 -3.83 5.50 -12.85
CA ILE A 157 -4.38 4.80 -14.01
C ILE A 157 -5.90 4.73 -13.93
N TYR A 158 -6.45 4.26 -12.81
CA TYR A 158 -7.88 4.08 -12.69
C TYR A 158 -8.66 5.41 -12.82
N PRO A 159 -8.30 6.51 -12.14
CA PRO A 159 -8.93 7.82 -12.35
C PRO A 159 -8.89 8.31 -13.80
N THR A 160 -7.78 8.04 -14.51
CA THR A 160 -7.65 8.36 -15.93
C THR A 160 -8.68 7.57 -16.75
N THR A 161 -8.84 6.27 -16.49
CA THR A 161 -9.84 5.44 -17.18
C THR A 161 -11.27 5.92 -16.97
N LEU A 162 -11.60 6.40 -15.76
CA LEU A 162 -12.92 6.98 -15.47
C LEU A 162 -13.18 8.25 -16.29
N SER A 163 -12.13 9.05 -16.51
CA SER A 163 -12.20 10.31 -17.25
C SER A 163 -12.23 10.09 -18.76
N PHE A 164 -11.56 9.04 -19.25
CA PHE A 164 -11.46 8.69 -20.67
C PHE A 164 -12.61 7.83 -21.18
N THR A 165 -13.41 7.26 -20.29
CA THR A 165 -14.60 6.49 -20.67
C THR A 165 -15.76 7.44 -21.01
N ALA A 166 -16.20 7.47 -22.27
CA ALA A 166 -17.21 8.43 -22.73
C ALA A 166 -18.55 8.38 -21.98
N SER A 167 -18.98 7.20 -21.51
CA SER A 167 -20.21 7.05 -20.70
C SER A 167 -20.10 7.71 -19.32
N LEU A 168 -18.88 7.92 -18.84
CA LEU A 168 -18.55 8.50 -17.54
C LEU A 168 -18.02 9.94 -17.66
N ALA A 169 -17.57 10.37 -18.83
CA ALA A 169 -16.96 11.69 -19.05
C ALA A 169 -17.86 12.88 -18.68
N LYS A 170 -19.19 12.72 -18.70
CA LYS A 170 -20.14 13.76 -18.26
C LYS A 170 -20.25 13.88 -16.74
N ASP A 171 -19.71 12.91 -16.01
CA ASP A 171 -19.81 12.83 -14.57
C ASP A 171 -18.55 13.35 -13.87
N VAL A 172 -18.54 14.67 -13.65
CA VAL A 172 -17.41 15.39 -13.01
C VAL A 172 -17.11 14.89 -11.59
N TYR A 173 -18.06 14.20 -10.94
CA TYR A 173 -17.92 13.72 -9.57
C TYR A 173 -17.29 12.34 -9.43
N ILE A 174 -17.17 11.57 -10.52
CA ILE A 174 -16.86 10.14 -10.42
C ILE A 174 -15.51 9.86 -9.76
N VAL A 175 -14.49 10.65 -10.11
CA VAL A 175 -13.15 10.54 -9.51
C VAL A 175 -13.19 10.91 -8.03
N ALA A 176 -13.91 11.98 -7.69
CA ALA A 176 -14.07 12.41 -6.30
C ALA A 176 -14.81 11.36 -5.45
N LEU A 177 -15.87 10.75 -5.99
CA LEU A 177 -16.64 9.69 -5.34
C LEU A 177 -15.80 8.43 -5.13
N TYR A 178 -15.01 8.04 -6.13
CA TYR A 178 -14.02 6.97 -6.02
C TYR A 178 -13.04 7.23 -4.87
N SER A 179 -12.44 8.44 -4.81
CA SER A 179 -11.49 8.81 -3.76
C SER A 179 -12.13 8.84 -2.37
N CYS A 180 -13.36 9.35 -2.24
CA CYS A 180 -14.11 9.30 -1.00
C CYS A 180 -14.37 7.85 -0.54
N SER A 181 -14.71 6.96 -1.49
CA SER A 181 -14.93 5.53 -1.19
C SER A 181 -13.65 4.84 -0.72
N ALA A 182 -12.52 5.13 -1.35
CA ALA A 182 -11.21 4.61 -0.94
C ALA A 182 -10.83 5.09 0.47
N GLY A 183 -10.96 6.40 0.74
CA GLY A 183 -10.72 6.95 2.09
C GLY A 183 -11.65 6.37 3.16
N LEU A 184 -12.92 6.13 2.81
CA LEU A 184 -13.88 5.47 3.71
C LEU A 184 -13.44 4.04 4.04
N ALA A 185 -12.92 3.27 3.07
CA ALA A 185 -12.43 1.92 3.29
C ALA A 185 -11.23 1.88 4.25
N GLU A 186 -10.35 2.89 4.21
CA GLU A 186 -9.23 2.98 5.16
C GLU A 186 -9.70 3.25 6.59
N VAL A 187 -10.63 4.19 6.77
CA VAL A 187 -11.23 4.48 8.08
C VAL A 187 -11.95 3.25 8.60
N PHE A 188 -12.75 2.60 7.75
CA PHE A 188 -13.45 1.36 8.07
C PHE A 188 -12.46 0.24 8.46
N GLY A 189 -11.36 0.10 7.72
CA GLY A 189 -10.27 -0.81 8.01
C GLY A 189 -9.68 -0.58 9.40
N GLY A 190 -9.37 0.67 9.72
CA GLY A 190 -8.79 1.07 11.00
C GLY A 190 -9.73 0.85 12.19
N VAL A 191 -11.02 1.19 12.03
CA VAL A 191 -12.02 1.16 13.11
C VAL A 191 -12.57 -0.25 13.34
N PHE A 192 -12.86 -1.02 12.28
CA PHE A 192 -13.57 -2.30 12.40
C PHE A 192 -12.68 -3.51 12.09
N ILE A 193 -11.98 -3.49 10.96
CA ILE A 193 -11.18 -4.64 10.51
C ILE A 193 -9.97 -4.86 11.42
N ARG A 194 -9.29 -3.81 11.84
CA ARG A 194 -8.10 -3.91 12.69
C ARG A 194 -8.40 -4.57 14.05
N PRO A 195 -9.46 -4.19 14.81
CA PRO A 195 -9.86 -4.93 16.00
C PRO A 195 -10.19 -6.40 15.73
N LEU A 196 -10.94 -6.71 14.66
CA LEU A 196 -11.29 -8.09 14.30
C LEU A 196 -10.05 -8.94 14.04
N ILE A 197 -9.09 -8.43 13.25
CA ILE A 197 -7.81 -9.11 13.01
C ILE A 197 -7.07 -9.34 14.33
N LYS A 198 -7.09 -8.36 15.26
CA LYS A 198 -6.44 -8.50 16.57
C LYS A 198 -7.04 -9.64 17.41
N MET A 199 -8.33 -9.95 17.24
CA MET A 199 -8.99 -11.09 17.89
C MET A 199 -8.50 -12.45 17.37
N CYS A 200 -7.92 -12.52 16.18
CA CYS A 200 -7.42 -13.78 15.58
C CYS A 200 -6.07 -14.27 16.14
N HIS A 201 -5.58 -13.73 17.26
CA HIS A 201 -4.34 -14.13 17.97
C HIS A 201 -3.15 -14.50 17.05
N SER A 202 -2.87 -15.79 16.88
CA SER A 202 -1.71 -16.30 16.13
C SER A 202 -1.85 -16.17 14.61
N TYR A 203 -3.08 -16.03 14.09
CA TYR A 203 -3.39 -16.01 12.67
C TYR A 203 -3.49 -14.60 12.08
N LYS A 204 -3.24 -13.54 12.87
CA LYS A 204 -3.31 -12.11 12.47
C LYS A 204 -2.75 -11.85 11.08
N LEU A 205 -1.50 -12.25 10.84
CA LEU A 205 -0.83 -11.99 9.57
C LEU A 205 -1.46 -12.76 8.40
N ILE A 206 -1.88 -14.01 8.63
CA ILE A 206 -2.51 -14.83 7.59
C ILE A 206 -3.86 -14.25 7.18
N VAL A 207 -4.67 -13.84 8.17
CA VAL A 207 -5.96 -13.19 7.93
C VAL A 207 -5.78 -11.87 7.18
N THR A 208 -4.80 -11.04 7.56
CA THR A 208 -4.51 -9.78 6.86
C THR A 208 -4.09 -10.00 5.41
N VAL A 209 -3.18 -10.94 5.15
CA VAL A 209 -2.69 -11.26 3.80
C VAL A 209 -3.80 -11.86 2.93
N ALA A 210 -4.64 -12.74 3.49
CA ALA A 210 -5.77 -13.31 2.79
C ALA A 210 -6.82 -12.25 2.43
N LEU A 211 -7.11 -11.32 3.34
CA LEU A 211 -8.03 -10.22 3.07
C LEU A 211 -7.48 -9.28 1.99
N HIS A 212 -6.19 -8.97 2.01
CA HIS A 212 -5.53 -8.21 0.94
C HIS A 212 -5.68 -8.90 -0.41
N PHE A 213 -5.34 -10.20 -0.47
CA PHE A 213 -5.45 -10.98 -1.70
C PHE A 213 -6.87 -10.96 -2.26
N ALA A 214 -7.87 -11.21 -1.42
CA ALA A 214 -9.27 -11.19 -1.81
C ALA A 214 -9.69 -9.82 -2.36
N ALA A 215 -9.29 -8.73 -1.70
CA ALA A 215 -9.59 -7.37 -2.13
C ALA A 215 -8.94 -7.04 -3.49
N VAL A 216 -7.66 -7.39 -3.68
CA VAL A 216 -6.93 -7.15 -4.94
C VAL A 216 -7.51 -7.98 -6.09
N VAL A 217 -7.81 -9.26 -5.87
CA VAL A 217 -8.42 -10.14 -6.89
C VAL A 217 -9.81 -9.65 -7.28
N ALA A 218 -10.63 -9.24 -6.30
CA ALA A 218 -11.95 -8.67 -6.57
C ALA A 218 -11.84 -7.35 -7.36
N ALA A 219 -10.91 -6.48 -6.98
CA ALA A 219 -10.64 -5.23 -7.72
C ALA A 219 -10.18 -5.51 -9.15
N LEU A 220 -9.27 -6.47 -9.35
CA LEU A 220 -8.80 -6.94 -10.65
C LEU A 220 -9.94 -7.41 -11.55
N ALA A 221 -10.76 -8.34 -11.03
CA ALA A 221 -11.89 -8.86 -11.77
C ALA A 221 -12.85 -7.72 -12.16
N LEU A 222 -13.13 -6.81 -11.21
CA LEU A 222 -14.02 -5.69 -11.46
C LEU A 222 -13.45 -4.73 -12.51
N PHE A 223 -12.15 -4.42 -12.46
CA PHE A 223 -11.48 -3.58 -13.45
C PHE A 223 -11.56 -4.18 -14.86
N GLN A 224 -11.20 -5.45 -15.00
CA GLN A 224 -11.22 -6.15 -16.29
C GLN A 224 -12.62 -6.22 -16.92
N LEU A 225 -13.64 -6.37 -16.07
CA LEU A 225 -15.03 -6.53 -16.52
C LEU A 225 -15.74 -5.18 -16.78
N SER A 226 -15.30 -4.10 -16.15
CA SER A 226 -15.99 -2.80 -16.17
C SER A 226 -15.26 -1.67 -16.89
N VAL A 227 -13.97 -1.81 -17.22
CA VAL A 227 -13.18 -0.75 -17.86
C VAL A 227 -12.87 -1.10 -19.32
N PRO A 228 -13.22 -0.21 -20.29
CA PRO A 228 -12.84 -0.39 -21.69
C PRO A 228 -11.33 -0.41 -21.85
N GLU A 229 -10.80 -1.25 -22.74
CA GLU A 229 -9.36 -1.44 -22.88
C GLU A 229 -8.60 -0.17 -23.27
N ARG A 230 -9.14 0.59 -24.22
CA ARG A 230 -8.49 1.82 -24.71
C ARG A 230 -8.58 2.98 -23.73
N ALA A 231 -9.49 2.92 -22.75
CA ALA A 231 -9.68 3.98 -21.75
C ALA A 231 -8.43 4.20 -20.87
N THR A 232 -7.48 3.27 -20.88
CA THR A 232 -6.21 3.42 -20.14
C THR A 232 -5.19 4.30 -20.85
N ILE A 233 -5.38 4.56 -22.15
CA ILE A 233 -4.43 5.27 -23.01
C ILE A 233 -5.08 6.53 -23.60
N GLU A 234 -6.33 6.44 -24.04
CA GLU A 234 -7.01 7.54 -24.74
C GLU A 234 -8.52 7.57 -24.47
N PRO A 235 -9.19 8.72 -24.70
CA PRO A 235 -10.63 8.81 -24.65
C PRO A 235 -11.30 7.84 -25.63
N THR A 236 -12.24 7.04 -25.14
CA THR A 236 -12.90 6.01 -25.95
C THR A 236 -14.41 5.94 -25.73
N HIS A 237 -15.10 5.58 -26.80
CA HIS A 237 -16.52 5.22 -26.82
C HIS A 237 -16.76 3.71 -26.76
N ASP A 238 -15.69 2.92 -26.63
CA ASP A 238 -15.77 1.47 -26.56
C ASP A 238 -16.58 1.01 -25.35
N ASN A 239 -17.30 -0.09 -25.53
CA ASN A 239 -18.00 -0.74 -24.44
C ASN A 239 -17.02 -1.53 -23.58
N ALA A 240 -17.30 -1.58 -22.27
CA ALA A 240 -16.63 -2.52 -21.38
C ALA A 240 -17.04 -3.97 -21.72
N LEU A 241 -16.25 -4.93 -21.25
CA LEU A 241 -16.43 -6.34 -21.60
C LEU A 241 -17.79 -6.89 -21.14
N TRP A 242 -18.20 -6.60 -19.90
CA TRP A 242 -19.41 -7.16 -19.31
C TRP A 242 -20.26 -6.13 -18.57
N PHE A 243 -19.65 -5.32 -17.70
CA PHE A 243 -20.39 -4.35 -16.91
C PHE A 243 -20.29 -2.95 -17.50
N THR A 244 -21.44 -2.29 -17.71
CA THR A 244 -21.44 -0.89 -18.11
C THR A 244 -20.77 -0.03 -17.04
N PRO A 245 -19.74 0.77 -17.41
CA PRO A 245 -19.07 1.65 -16.47
C PRO A 245 -20.08 2.57 -15.78
N SER A 246 -20.06 2.63 -14.45
CA SER A 246 -21.02 3.42 -13.66
C SER A 246 -20.41 3.94 -12.36
N ARG A 247 -21.02 4.99 -11.80
CA ARG A 247 -20.66 5.56 -10.48
C ARG A 247 -20.53 4.51 -9.40
N THR A 248 -21.53 3.62 -9.30
CA THR A 248 -21.59 2.59 -8.27
C THR A 248 -20.40 1.64 -8.38
N LEU A 249 -20.05 1.22 -9.59
CA LEU A 249 -18.90 0.35 -9.82
C LEU A 249 -17.59 1.06 -9.46
N ALA A 250 -17.47 2.36 -9.77
CA ALA A 250 -16.33 3.17 -9.37
C ALA A 250 -16.18 3.26 -7.84
N CYS A 251 -17.30 3.44 -7.12
CA CYS A 251 -17.29 3.44 -5.65
C CYS A 251 -16.94 2.07 -5.07
N ILE A 252 -17.50 0.98 -5.60
CA ILE A 252 -17.18 -0.39 -5.14
C ILE A 252 -15.70 -0.69 -5.37
N PHE A 253 -15.19 -0.34 -6.56
CA PHE A 253 -13.78 -0.47 -6.89
C PHE A 253 -12.92 0.35 -5.92
N GLY A 254 -13.26 1.62 -5.70
CA GLY A 254 -12.57 2.49 -4.73
C GLY A 254 -12.52 1.91 -3.32
N PHE A 255 -13.62 1.31 -2.86
CA PHE A 255 -13.66 0.67 -1.54
C PHE A 255 -12.76 -0.57 -1.47
N LEU A 256 -12.79 -1.44 -2.48
CA LEU A 256 -11.92 -2.62 -2.55
C LEU A 256 -10.45 -2.23 -2.57
N VAL A 257 -10.11 -1.19 -3.31
CA VAL A 257 -8.77 -0.62 -3.40
C VAL A 257 -8.30 -0.05 -2.06
N GLY A 258 -9.11 0.78 -1.41
CA GLY A 258 -8.76 1.32 -0.09
C GLY A 258 -8.62 0.22 0.96
N MET A 259 -9.40 -0.87 0.85
CA MET A 259 -9.24 -2.06 1.68
C MET A 259 -7.93 -2.81 1.39
N ALA A 260 -7.56 -2.92 0.11
CA ALA A 260 -6.30 -3.52 -0.31
C ALA A 260 -5.10 -2.72 0.22
N ASP A 261 -5.12 -1.38 0.13
CA ASP A 261 -4.05 -0.54 0.68
C ASP A 261 -3.95 -0.67 2.20
N PHE A 262 -5.08 -0.54 2.90
CA PHE A 262 -5.15 -0.69 4.35
C PHE A 262 -4.55 -2.02 4.83
N THR A 263 -4.94 -3.13 4.20
CA THR A 263 -4.45 -4.47 4.57
C THR A 263 -2.99 -4.69 4.20
N LEU A 264 -2.52 -4.15 3.07
CA LEU A 264 -1.11 -4.21 2.67
C LEU A 264 -0.22 -3.49 3.68
N THR A 265 -0.61 -2.26 4.03
CA THR A 265 0.11 -1.43 4.99
C THR A 265 0.14 -2.08 6.37
N MET A 266 -0.95 -2.74 6.79
CA MET A 266 -1.00 -3.51 8.03
C MET A 266 -0.13 -4.77 8.00
N ALA A 267 -0.19 -5.56 6.92
CA ALA A 267 0.60 -6.78 6.76
C ALA A 267 2.10 -6.47 6.80
N ARG A 268 2.52 -5.41 6.10
CA ARG A 268 3.89 -4.90 6.11
C ARG A 268 4.36 -4.62 7.54
N ALA A 269 3.64 -3.79 8.29
CA ALA A 269 4.05 -3.43 9.66
C ALA A 269 4.30 -4.68 10.53
N VAL A 270 3.50 -5.74 10.35
CA VAL A 270 3.65 -7.01 11.07
C VAL A 270 4.81 -7.86 10.54
N ILE A 271 4.99 -7.97 9.22
CA ILE A 271 6.08 -8.73 8.59
C ILE A 271 7.42 -8.13 8.98
N CYS A 272 7.54 -6.80 8.90
CA CYS A 272 8.74 -6.05 9.26
C CYS A 272 9.17 -6.29 10.71
N GLN A 273 8.23 -6.23 11.66
CA GLN A 273 8.49 -6.51 13.07
C GLN A 273 8.92 -7.96 13.34
N LYS A 274 8.63 -8.88 12.42
CA LYS A 274 8.92 -10.30 12.54
C LYS A 274 10.12 -10.77 11.71
N ALA A 275 10.46 -10.07 10.62
CA ALA A 275 11.47 -10.49 9.65
C ALA A 275 12.90 -10.54 10.23
N VAL A 276 13.24 -9.62 11.15
CA VAL A 276 14.52 -9.65 11.88
C VAL A 276 14.24 -9.39 13.37
N PRO A 277 13.96 -10.44 14.17
CA PRO A 277 13.53 -10.28 15.56
C PRO A 277 14.61 -9.71 16.49
N GLN A 278 15.88 -9.76 16.09
CA GLN A 278 17.03 -9.19 16.83
C GLN A 278 17.18 -7.67 16.56
N HIS A 279 16.91 -7.25 15.33
CA HIS A 279 17.05 -5.86 14.86
C HIS A 279 15.69 -5.23 14.51
N ARG A 280 14.63 -5.56 15.26
CA ARG A 280 13.24 -5.14 14.93
C ARG A 280 13.09 -3.65 14.69
N ILE A 281 13.86 -2.85 15.43
CA ILE A 281 13.77 -1.40 15.44
C ILE A 281 14.51 -0.83 14.23
N GLU A 282 15.68 -1.38 13.90
CA GLU A 282 16.42 -1.06 12.67
C GLU A 282 15.64 -1.50 11.43
N VAL A 283 15.03 -2.69 11.44
CA VAL A 283 14.14 -3.13 10.37
C VAL A 283 12.94 -2.23 10.24
N PHE A 284 12.33 -1.82 11.36
CA PHE A 284 11.22 -0.89 11.32
C PHE A 284 11.61 0.46 10.66
N SER A 285 12.81 0.97 10.94
CA SER A 285 13.35 2.14 10.24
C SER A 285 13.72 1.87 8.78
N LEU A 286 14.35 0.73 8.46
CA LEU A 286 14.67 0.29 7.09
C LEU A 286 13.42 0.05 6.24
N THR A 287 12.29 -0.28 6.85
CA THR A 287 11.05 -0.49 6.10
C THR A 287 10.42 0.79 5.61
N ARG A 288 10.91 1.93 6.10
CA ARG A 288 10.65 3.23 5.50
C ARG A 288 11.69 3.54 4.41
N ILE A 289 12.90 3.01 4.49
CA ILE A 289 13.93 3.14 3.42
C ILE A 289 13.53 2.42 2.13
N HIS A 290 12.80 1.32 2.24
CA HIS A 290 12.38 0.53 1.09
C HIS A 290 10.89 0.67 0.73
N GLN A 291 10.15 1.50 1.46
CA GLN A 291 8.73 1.81 1.21
C GLN A 291 8.54 2.58 -0.09
#